data_AF-A0A382JYY9-F1
#
_entry.id   AF-A0A382JYY9-F1
#
_cell.length_a   1.000
_cell.length_b   1.000
_cell.length_c   1.000
_cell.angle_alpha   90.00
_cell.angle_beta   90.00
_cell.angle_gamma   90.00
#
_symmetry.space_group_name_H-M   'P 1'
#
loop_
_entity.id
_entity.type
_entity.pdbx_description
1 polymer ?
#
loop_
_entity_poly.entity_id
_entity_poly.type
_entity_poly.pdbx_seq_one_letter_code
_entity_poly.pdbx_strand_id
1 'polypeptide(L)'
;MLDGMIIPKAGKLTPKQLAEVERIAGEFDCSILEIVGQNRCIYAILGDEGRELMFNRLRGLDYLAKVDLIESPYKSMDRQSALA
;
A
#
# COMPACT_ATOMS: atom_id res chain seq x y z
N MET A 1 -1.44 -5.36 -9.00
CA MET A 1 -0.90 -4.04 -9.42
C MET A 1 -0.30 -3.35 -8.18
N LEU A 2 0.42 -2.22 -8.27
CA LEU A 2 0.80 -1.47 -7.06
C LEU A 2 -0.35 -0.51 -6.73
N ASP A 3 -0.97 -0.70 -5.58
CA ASP A 3 -2.25 -0.06 -5.22
C ASP A 3 -2.06 1.07 -4.19
N GLY A 4 -0.98 1.03 -3.41
CA GLY A 4 -0.70 2.06 -2.43
C GLY A 4 0.74 2.12 -1.96
N MET A 5 1.07 3.22 -1.29
CA MET A 5 2.37 3.52 -0.71
C MET A 5 2.20 3.93 0.75
N ILE A 6 2.98 3.32 1.63
CA ILE A 6 3.02 3.59 3.06
C ILE A 6 4.36 4.25 3.39
N ILE A 7 4.27 5.36 4.14
CA ILE A 7 5.42 6.09 4.65
C ILE A 7 5.39 6.02 6.18
N PRO A 8 6.37 5.40 6.83
CA PRO A 8 6.47 5.39 8.30
C PRO A 8 6.87 6.78 8.85
N LYS A 9 6.43 7.10 10.07
CA LYS A 9 6.92 8.29 10.81
C LYS A 9 8.38 8.12 11.22
N ALA A 10 8.73 6.92 11.66
CA ALA A 10 10.11 6.52 11.91
C ALA A 10 10.82 6.21 10.58
N GLY A 11 12.15 6.29 10.54
CA GLY A 11 12.92 5.96 9.33
C GLY A 11 12.71 4.52 8.82
N LYS A 12 12.25 3.60 9.68
CA LYS A 12 11.92 2.21 9.33
C LYS A 12 10.83 1.69 10.25
N LEU A 13 9.95 0.79 9.78
CA LEU A 13 9.04 0.07 10.65
C LEU A 13 9.82 -0.97 11.47
N THR A 14 9.48 -1.08 12.75
CA THR A 14 9.97 -2.18 13.58
C THR A 14 9.36 -3.50 13.11
N PRO A 15 10.00 -4.66 13.38
CA PRO A 15 9.47 -5.96 12.96
C PRO A 15 8.06 -6.24 13.49
N LYS A 16 7.70 -5.71 14.68
CA LYS A 16 6.35 -5.81 15.22
C LYS A 16 5.33 -5.00 14.40
N GLN A 17 5.71 -3.79 13.99
CA GLN A 17 4.85 -2.92 13.18
C GLN A 17 4.69 -3.48 11.77
N LEU A 18 5.77 -4.01 11.19
CA LEU A 18 5.73 -4.65 9.87
C LEU A 18 4.80 -5.87 9.90
N ALA A 19 4.93 -6.75 10.89
CA ALA A 19 4.06 -7.91 11.03
C ALA A 19 2.57 -7.54 11.20
N GLU A 20 2.26 -6.43 11.86
CA GLU A 20 0.89 -5.92 11.96
C GLU A 20 0.36 -5.42 10.61
N VAL A 21 1.18 -4.65 9.88
CA VAL A 21 0.82 -4.15 8.54
C VAL A 21 0.65 -5.32 7.57
N GLU A 22 1.53 -6.32 7.61
CA GLU A 22 1.43 -7.55 6.81
C GLU A 22 0.20 -8.38 7.19
N ARG A 23 -0.16 -8.47 8.48
CA ARG A 23 -1.39 -9.15 8.90
C ARG A 23 -2.62 -8.47 8.33
N ILE A 24 -2.70 -7.14 8.45
CA ILE A 24 -3.83 -6.36 7.92
C ILE A 24 -3.90 -6.55 6.40
N ALA A 25 -2.78 -6.41 5.69
CA ALA A 25 -2.74 -6.60 4.24
C ALA A 25 -3.10 -8.03 3.82
N GLY A 26 -2.67 -9.04 4.58
CA GLY A 26 -2.95 -10.44 4.35
C GLY A 26 -4.42 -10.82 4.52
N GLU A 27 -5.18 -10.16 5.41
CA GLU A 27 -6.65 -10.29 5.46
C GLU A 27 -7.31 -9.91 4.13
N PHE A 28 -6.61 -9.12 3.32
CA PHE A 28 -7.12 -8.58 2.08
C PHE A 28 -6.42 -9.15 0.82
N ASP A 29 -5.69 -10.25 0.94
CA ASP A 29 -4.91 -10.85 -0.15
C ASP A 29 -3.88 -9.86 -0.76
N CYS A 30 -3.43 -8.87 0.03
CA CYS A 30 -2.45 -7.88 -0.37
C CYS A 30 -1.08 -8.25 0.22
N SER A 31 -0.01 -8.03 -0.55
CA SER A 31 1.37 -8.21 -0.14
C SER A 31 2.06 -6.87 0.11
N ILE A 32 2.98 -6.83 1.08
CA ILE A 32 3.75 -5.64 1.40
C ILE A 32 5.18 -5.81 0.91
N LEU A 33 5.67 -4.86 0.11
CA LEU A 33 7.08 -4.78 -0.28
C LEU A 33 7.80 -3.72 0.54
N GLU A 34 8.81 -4.13 1.29
CA GLU A 34 9.75 -3.21 1.92
C GLU A 34 10.78 -2.70 0.89
N ILE A 35 10.81 -1.39 0.70
CA ILE A 35 11.79 -0.68 -0.13
C ILE A 35 12.76 0.02 0.83
N VAL A 36 13.95 -0.57 0.98
CA VAL A 36 14.98 -0.08 1.91
C VAL A 36 15.69 1.12 1.30
N GLY A 37 15.39 2.32 1.81
CA GLY A 37 16.13 3.54 1.49
C GLY A 37 17.18 3.87 2.54
N GLN A 38 18.18 4.65 2.15
CA GLN A 38 19.32 5.02 3.02
C GLN A 38 18.90 5.85 4.24
N ASN A 39 17.87 6.70 4.10
CA ASN A 39 17.40 7.58 5.17
C ASN A 39 15.99 7.23 5.68
N ARG A 40 15.15 6.64 4.81
CA ARG A 40 13.81 6.17 5.15
C ARG A 40 13.45 4.96 4.29
N CYS A 41 12.79 3.99 4.90
CA CYS A 41 12.17 2.86 4.21
C CYS A 41 10.75 3.24 3.78
N ILE A 42 10.40 2.84 2.57
CA ILE A 42 9.06 2.99 2.01
C ILE A 42 8.45 1.60 1.90
N TYR A 43 7.14 1.46 2.11
CA TYR A 43 6.47 0.18 1.98
C TYR A 43 5.42 0.29 0.89
N ALA A 44 5.51 -0.54 -0.14
CA ALA A 44 4.53 -0.60 -1.22
C ALA A 44 3.50 -1.69 -0.93
N ILE A 45 2.23 -1.38 -1.18
CA ILE A 45 1.14 -2.34 -1.11
C ILE A 45 0.90 -2.88 -2.51
N LEU A 46 1.13 -4.18 -2.67
CA LEU A 46 0.83 -4.92 -3.88
C LEU A 46 -0.50 -5.66 -3.69
N GLY A 47 -1.46 -5.36 -4.54
CA GLY A 47 -2.77 -6.00 -4.50
C GLY A 47 -3.56 -5.66 -5.76
N ASP A 48 -4.72 -6.28 -5.88
CA ASP A 48 -5.73 -5.84 -6.83
C ASP A 48 -6.99 -5.48 -6.06
N GLU A 49 -7.48 -4.27 -6.35
CA GLU A 49 -8.62 -3.57 -5.75
C GLU A 49 -8.39 -2.78 -4.45
N GLY A 50 -8.75 -1.50 -4.54
CA GLY A 50 -8.72 -0.48 -3.50
C GLY A 50 -9.74 -0.76 -2.41
N ARG A 51 -9.32 -1.58 -1.44
CA ARG A 51 -10.11 -1.86 -0.24
C ARG A 51 -9.99 -0.68 0.72
N GLU A 52 -10.89 0.29 0.58
CA GLU A 52 -10.95 1.49 1.41
C GLU A 52 -10.88 1.18 2.92
N LEU A 53 -11.45 0.04 3.33
CA LEU A 53 -11.39 -0.46 4.71
C LEU A 53 -9.96 -0.80 5.18
N MET A 54 -9.15 -1.40 4.30
CA MET A 54 -7.73 -1.68 4.56
C MET A 54 -6.97 -0.38 4.78
N PHE A 55 -7.15 0.58 3.87
CA PHE A 55 -6.51 1.89 3.98
C PHE A 55 -6.94 2.63 5.24
N ASN A 56 -8.21 2.55 5.64
CA ASN A 56 -8.69 3.16 6.87
C ASN A 56 -8.06 2.51 8.12
N ARG A 57 -7.91 1.17 8.14
CA ARG A 57 -7.18 0.48 9.23
C ARG A 57 -5.72 0.91 9.29
N LEU A 58 -5.04 0.98 8.14
CA LEU A 58 -3.65 1.41 8.09
C LEU A 58 -3.48 2.87 8.51
N ARG A 59 -4.35 3.79 8.07
CA ARG A 59 -4.33 5.20 8.49
C ARG A 59 -4.57 5.39 9.99
N GLY A 60 -5.21 4.44 10.67
CA GLY A 60 -5.38 4.44 12.12
C GLY A 60 -4.12 4.10 12.92
N LEU A 61 -3.04 3.64 12.27
CA LEU A 61 -1.80 3.27 12.93
C LEU A 61 -0.94 4.50 13.21
N ASP A 62 -0.67 4.79 14.49
CA ASP A 62 0.03 6.03 14.87
C ASP A 62 1.48 6.11 14.37
N TYR A 63 2.12 4.99 14.06
CA TYR A 63 3.49 4.95 13.55
C TYR A 63 3.60 5.20 12.04
N LEU A 64 2.47 5.30 11.32
CA LEU A 64 2.45 5.64 9.90
C LEU A 64 2.29 7.16 9.73
N ALA A 65 3.17 7.77 8.94
CA ALA A 65 3.12 9.19 8.63
C ALA A 65 2.07 9.47 7.57
N LYS A 66 2.03 8.61 6.55
CA LYS A 66 1.13 8.74 5.43
C LYS A 66 0.88 7.38 4.78
N VAL A 67 -0.35 7.16 4.37
CA VAL A 67 -0.73 6.06 3.49
C VAL A 67 -1.40 6.70 2.28
N ASP A 68 -0.76 6.56 1.13
CA ASP A 68 -1.16 7.15 -0.14
C ASP A 68 -1.71 6.03 -1.04
N LEU A 69 -2.86 6.26 -1.66
CA LEU A 69 -3.38 5.38 -2.69
C LEU A 69 -2.73 5.80 -4.00
N ILE A 70 -2.04 4.88 -4.67
CA ILE A 70 -1.53 5.16 -6.00
C ILE A 70 -2.69 4.89 -6.95
N GLU A 71 -3.41 5.94 -7.28
CA GLU A 71 -4.32 5.96 -8.41
C GLU A 71 -3.47 5.80 -9.68
N SER A 72 -3.18 4.56 -10.05
CA SER A 72 -2.45 4.30 -11.29
C SER A 72 -3.28 4.87 -12.45
N PRO A 73 -2.78 5.86 -13.21
CA PRO A 73 -3.52 6.44 -14.34
C PRO A 73 -3.82 5.41 -15.44
N TYR A 74 -3.14 4.26 -15.41
CA TYR A 74 -3.37 3.12 -16.30
C TYR A 74 -4.68 2.36 -16.03
N LYS A 75 -5.32 2.53 -14.87
CA LYS A 75 -6.63 1.90 -14.61
C LYS A 75 -7.80 2.60 -15.34
N SER A 76 -7.55 3.73 -16.00
CA SER A 76 -8.50 4.47 -16.87
C SER A 76 -8.24 4.30 -18.37
N MET A 77 -7.52 3.27 -18.80
CA MET A 77 -7.53 2.79 -20.20
C MET A 77 -8.08 1.36 -20.31
N ASP A 78 -9.23 1.10 -19.70
CA ASP A 78 -10.21 0.18 -20.30
C ASP A 78 -11.27 1.06 -20.98
N ARG A 79 -10.91 1.64 -22.12
CA ARG A 79 -11.93 2.11 -23.05
C ARG A 79 -11.91 1.11 -24.17
N GLN A 80 -12.88 0.19 -24.12
CA GLN A 80 -13.35 -0.61 -25.23
C GLN A 80 -12.96 0.04 -26.57
N SER A 81 -12.06 -0.62 -27.31
CA SER A 81 -12.14 -0.59 -28.76
C SER A 81 -12.25 -2.04 -29.22
N ALA A 82 -13.36 -2.66 -28.81
CA ALA A 82 -13.97 -3.66 -29.64
C ALA A 82 -14.48 -2.95 -30.91
N LEU A 83 -14.09 -3.49 -32.07
CA LEU A 83 -14.64 -3.28 -33.43
C LEU A 83 -14.33 -1.96 -34.16
N ALA A 84 -13.37 -2.01 -35.08
CA ALA A 84 -13.54 -1.67 -36.50
C ALA A 84 -12.47 -2.38 -37.34
#